data_AF-A0A916M5H4-F1
#
_entry.id   AF-A0A916M5H4-F1
#
_cell.length_a   1.000
_cell.length_b   1.000
_cell.length_c   1.000
_cell.angle_alpha   90.00
_cell.angle_beta   90.00
_cell.angle_gamma   90.00
#
_symmetry.space_group_name_H-M   'P 1'
#
loop_
_entity.id
_entity.type
_entity.pdbx_description
1 polymer ?
#
loop_
_entity_poly.entity_id
_entity_poly.type
_entity_poly.pdbx_seq_one_letter_code
_entity_poly.pdbx_strand_id
1 'polypeptide(L)' 'KKTSYLVLGENPGSKFEKAKSLGVKVIDEAELRKLAGG' A
#
# COMPACT_ATOMS: atom_id res chain seq x y z
N LYS A 1 12.53 7.39 8.59
CA LYS A 1 11.06 7.46 8.43
C LYS A 1 10.55 6.09 7.99
N LYS A 2 9.80 5.36 8.84
CA LYS A 2 9.29 4.02 8.53
C LYS A 2 7.98 4.15 7.74
N THR A 3 7.98 3.83 6.46
CA THR A 3 6.76 3.67 5.67
C THR A 3 6.11 2.34 6.05
N SER A 4 4.90 2.41 6.62
CA SER A 4 4.19 1.22 7.12
C SER A 4 3.19 0.65 6.11
N TYR A 5 2.75 1.46 5.13
CA TYR A 5 1.74 1.07 4.15
C TYR A 5 2.07 1.64 2.77
N LEU A 6 1.79 0.87 1.72
CA LEU A 6 1.80 1.34 0.34
C LEU A 6 0.39 1.23 -0.24
N VAL A 7 -0.15 2.34 -0.73
CA VAL A 7 -1.45 2.36 -1.42
C VAL A 7 -1.22 2.15 -2.91
N LEU A 8 -1.89 1.15 -3.48
CA LEU A 8 -1.76 0.82 -4.89
C LEU A 8 -3.12 0.86 -5.59
N GLY A 9 -3.16 1.52 -6.75
CA GLY A 9 -4.32 1.50 -7.66
C GLY A 9 -4.24 0.35 -8.66
N GLU A 10 -5.10 0.37 -9.67
CA GLU A 10 -5.35 -0.74 -10.61
C GLU A 10 -4.15 -1.24 -11.42
N ASN A 11 -3.03 -0.51 -11.48
CA ASN A 11 -1.84 -0.95 -12.20
C ASN A 11 -0.53 -0.72 -11.41
N PRO A 12 -0.21 -1.63 -10.46
CA PRO A 12 0.79 -1.34 -9.44
C PRO A 12 2.25 -1.61 -9.86
N GLY A 13 2.47 -2.16 -11.06
CA GLY A 13 3.76 -2.26 -11.74
C GLY A 13 4.94 -2.69 -10.85
N SER A 14 6.12 -2.13 -11.10
CA SER A 14 7.35 -2.42 -10.35
C SER A 14 7.33 -1.91 -8.89
N LYS A 15 6.33 -1.11 -8.51
CA LYS A 15 6.16 -0.61 -7.14
C LYS A 15 5.57 -1.69 -6.22
N PHE A 16 4.72 -2.58 -6.73
CA PHE A 16 4.19 -3.73 -5.99
C PHE A 16 5.29 -4.70 -5.57
N GLU A 17 6.13 -5.10 -6.53
CA GLU A 17 7.23 -6.03 -6.29
C GLU A 17 8.21 -5.48 -5.24
N LYS A 18 8.48 -4.17 -5.29
CA LYS A 18 9.31 -3.49 -4.29
C LYS A 18 8.65 -3.43 -2.91
N ALA A 19 7.33 -3.28 -2.85
CA ALA A 19 6.59 -3.30 -1.59
C ALA A 19 6.65 -4.69 -0.92
N LYS A 20 6.47 -5.74 -1.74
CA LYS A 20 6.56 -7.13 -1.33
C LYS A 20 7.96 -7.50 -0.84
N SER A 21 9.00 -7.05 -1.52
CA SER A 21 10.39 -7.32 -1.11
C SER A 21 10.81 -6.57 0.16
N LEU A 22 10.22 -5.41 0.42
CA LEU A 22 10.46 -4.61 1.62
C LEU A 22 9.57 -5.02 2.82
N GLY A 23 8.67 -6.00 2.65
CA GLY A 23 7.74 -6.42 3.69
C GLY A 23 6.73 -5.33 4.08
N VAL A 24 6.48 -4.37 3.18
CA VAL A 24 5.54 -3.28 3.41
C VAL A 24 4.13 -3.77 3.09
N LYS A 25 3.19 -3.57 4.02
CA LYS A 25 1.80 -3.95 3.80
C LYS A 25 1.21 -3.10 2.67
N VAL A 26 0.75 -3.76 1.62
CA VAL A 26 0.02 -3.12 0.52
C VAL A 26 -1.45 -3.05 0.90
N ILE A 27 -2.05 -1.88 0.73
CA ILE A 27 -3.47 -1.63 0.97
C ILE A 27 -4.10 -0.95 -0.26
N ASP A 28 -5.40 -1.13 -0.44
CA ASP A 28 -6.16 -0.43 -1.50
C ASP A 28 -6.76 0.90 -1.00
N GLU A 29 -7.44 1.66 -1.88
CA GLU A 29 -8.09 2.92 -1.50
C GLU A 29 -9.23 2.72 -0.47
N ALA A 30 -9.92 1.59 -0.53
CA ALA A 30 -11.02 1.29 0.39
C ALA A 30 -10.49 1.02 1.81
N GLU A 31 -9.40 0.25 1.92
CA GLU A 31 -8.67 0.00 3.15
C GLU A 31 -8.03 1.28 3.70
N LEU A 32 -7.48 2.13 2.83
CA LEU A 32 -6.97 3.44 3.24
C LEU A 32 -8.10 4.27 3.87
N ARG A 33 -9.28 4.28 3.27
CA ARG A 33 -10.45 5.01 3.78
C ARG A 33 -10.94 4.47 5.13
N LYS A 34 -10.89 3.15 5.34
CA LYS A 34 -11.18 2.52 6.65
C LYS A 34 -10.15 2.91 7.72
N LEU A 35 -8.86 2.91 7.38
CA LEU A 35 -7.79 3.30 8.30
C LEU A 35 -7.82 4.80 8.64
N ALA A 36 -8.26 5.64 7.70
CA ALA A 36 -8.40 7.08 7.88
C ALA A 36 -9.61 7.49 8.75
N GLY A 37 -10.42 6.52 9.23
CA GLY A 37 -11.58 6.78 10.08
C GLY A 37 -12.82 7.23 9.33
N GLY A 38 -13.00 6.74 8.10
CA GLY A 38 -14.23 6.94 7.32
C GLY A 38 -15.46 6.20 7.84
#